data_AF-A0A534SRB2-F1
#
_entry.id   AF-A0A534SRB2-F1
#
_cell.length_a   1.000
_cell.length_b   1.000
_cell.length_c   1.000
_cell.angle_alpha   90.00
_cell.angle_beta   90.00
_cell.angle_gamma   90.00
#
_symmetry.space_group_name_H-M   'P 1'
#
loop_
_entity.id
_entity.type
_entity.pdbx_description
1 polymer ?
#
loop_
_entity_poly.entity_id
_entity_poly.type
_entity_poly.pdbx_seq_one_letter_code
_entity_poly.pdbx_strand_id
1 'polypeptide(L)'
;MAHVMNLYHNSEFIFNNPFSFKDRYSSSMQTFFSEKGKHWNVRLSETNFVPDIRNLALDPYPERGNRTSILRLAMASSSLGLHVMGVSEGTYVTAHRHGAGAHVIVIKGRG
;
A
#
# COMPACT_ATOMS: atom_id res chain seq x y z
N MET A 1 16.36 14.69 2.87
CA MET A 1 15.46 15.29 1.86
C MET A 1 15.53 14.40 0.63
N ALA A 2 14.43 13.74 0.23
CA ALA A 2 14.44 13.02 -1.05
C ALA A 2 14.31 14.03 -2.19
N HIS A 3 15.23 14.01 -3.15
CA HIS A 3 15.13 14.84 -4.35
C HIS A 3 13.93 14.38 -5.19
N VAL A 4 13.20 15.30 -5.83
CA VAL A 4 11.99 15.01 -6.62
C VAL A 4 12.23 13.89 -7.66
N MET A 5 13.40 13.90 -8.29
CA MET A 5 13.87 12.83 -9.19
C MET A 5 13.90 11.43 -8.54
N ASN A 6 14.32 11.33 -7.28
CA ASN A 6 14.38 10.06 -6.54
C ASN A 6 13.02 9.64 -5.99
N LEU A 7 12.05 10.54 -5.91
CA LEU A 7 10.70 10.19 -5.45
C LEU A 7 9.87 9.62 -6.60
N TYR A 8 9.95 10.26 -7.76
CA TYR A 8 9.10 9.91 -8.89
C TYR A 8 9.80 9.08 -9.93
N HIS A 9 11.13 9.08 -10.03
CA HIS A 9 11.90 8.31 -11.02
C HIS A 9 11.41 8.50 -12.47
N ASN A 10 10.96 9.71 -12.82
CA ASN A 10 10.43 10.01 -14.15
C ASN A 10 10.69 11.48 -14.51
N SER A 11 11.64 11.72 -15.42
CA SER A 11 12.01 13.07 -15.86
C SER A 11 10.91 13.75 -16.67
N GLU A 12 10.13 12.98 -17.45
CA GLU A 12 9.01 13.52 -18.23
C GLU A 12 7.93 14.09 -17.32
N PHE A 13 7.58 13.40 -16.24
CA PHE A 13 6.69 13.95 -15.21
C PHE A 13 7.24 15.24 -14.60
N ILE A 14 8.55 15.30 -14.36
CA ILE A 14 9.19 16.41 -13.65
C ILE A 14 9.29 17.66 -14.52
N PHE A 15 9.55 17.51 -15.82
CA PHE A 15 9.80 18.64 -16.71
C PHE A 15 8.70 18.90 -17.75
N ASN A 16 7.83 17.92 -18.06
CA ASN A 16 6.87 17.98 -19.16
C ASN A 16 5.43 17.72 -18.68
N ASN A 17 4.75 18.77 -18.23
CA ASN A 17 3.35 18.71 -17.78
C ASN A 17 2.37 19.26 -18.84
N PRO A 18 1.15 18.69 -18.98
CA PRO A 18 0.53 17.68 -18.12
C PRO A 18 0.98 16.24 -18.43
N PHE A 19 1.59 15.56 -17.46
CA PHE A 19 2.02 14.17 -17.61
C PHE A 19 1.02 13.19 -16.99
N SER A 20 0.87 12.02 -17.61
CA SER A 20 0.04 10.93 -17.10
C SER A 20 0.87 9.65 -17.00
N PHE A 21 0.93 9.06 -15.80
CA PHE A 21 1.65 7.81 -15.53
C PHE A 21 0.96 6.57 -16.11
N LYS A 22 0.73 6.55 -17.43
CA LYS A 22 0.10 5.43 -18.14
C LYS A 22 0.95 4.15 -18.10
N ASP A 23 2.22 4.27 -17.74
CA ASP A 23 3.20 3.22 -17.45
C ASP A 23 3.06 2.61 -16.04
N ARG A 24 2.28 3.24 -15.15
CA ARG A 24 2.02 2.75 -13.77
C ARG A 24 0.56 2.41 -13.52
N TYR A 25 -0.34 3.17 -14.15
CA TYR A 25 -1.78 3.05 -13.96
C TYR A 25 -2.50 3.40 -15.26
N SER A 26 -3.01 2.39 -15.96
CA SER A 26 -3.85 2.57 -17.14
C SER A 26 -4.79 1.40 -17.33
N SER A 27 -6.06 1.69 -17.66
CA SER A 27 -7.02 0.67 -18.07
C SER A 27 -6.63 -0.02 -19.39
N SER A 28 -5.74 0.58 -20.19
CA SER A 28 -5.24 -0.02 -21.43
C SER A 28 -4.17 -1.09 -21.23
N MET A 29 -3.62 -1.23 -20.02
CA MET A 29 -2.65 -2.27 -19.69
C MET A 29 -3.36 -3.62 -19.55
N GLN A 30 -3.05 -4.57 -20.43
CA GLN A 30 -3.66 -5.91 -20.40
C GLN A 30 -3.55 -6.61 -19.03
N THR A 31 -2.43 -6.40 -18.34
CA THR A 31 -2.15 -7.07 -17.06
C THR A 31 -2.69 -6.32 -15.85
N PHE A 32 -3.21 -5.10 -16.01
CA PHE A 32 -3.50 -4.22 -14.88
C PHE A 32 -4.45 -4.84 -13.84
N PHE A 33 -5.49 -5.54 -14.30
CA PHE A 33 -6.48 -6.21 -13.44
C PHE A 33 -6.24 -7.72 -13.29
N SER A 34 -5.21 -8.27 -13.93
CA SER A 34 -4.98 -9.73 -14.00
C SER A 34 -3.61 -10.16 -13.48
N GLU A 35 -2.72 -9.20 -13.20
CA GLU A 35 -1.41 -9.47 -12.63
C GLU A 35 -1.54 -10.01 -11.20
N LYS A 36 -0.84 -11.12 -10.92
CA LYS A 36 -0.91 -11.79 -9.62
C LYS A 36 -0.16 -11.03 -8.50
N GLY A 37 0.49 -9.92 -8.85
CA GLY A 37 1.38 -9.18 -7.96
C GLY A 37 2.70 -9.92 -7.70
N LYS A 38 3.67 -9.19 -7.15
CA LYS A 38 5.00 -9.67 -6.80
C LYS A 38 5.23 -9.54 -5.30
N HIS A 39 5.63 -10.63 -4.64
CA HIS A 39 6.09 -10.55 -3.24
C HIS A 39 7.57 -10.17 -3.21
N TRP A 40 7.89 -9.06 -2.55
CA TRP A 40 9.27 -8.62 -2.33
C TRP A 40 9.85 -9.19 -1.04
N ASN A 41 8.99 -9.39 -0.04
CA ASN A 41 9.28 -10.12 1.18
C ASN A 41 7.98 -10.60 1.80
N VAL A 42 8.06 -11.22 2.98
CA VAL A 42 6.91 -11.76 3.71
C VAL A 42 5.78 -10.74 3.84
N ARG A 43 6.06 -9.46 4.12
CA ARG A 43 5.03 -8.46 4.47
C ARG A 43 4.95 -7.31 3.47
N LEU A 44 5.48 -7.48 2.26
CA LEU A 44 5.45 -6.47 1.19
C LEU A 44 5.11 -7.14 -0.14
N SER A 45 3.96 -6.77 -0.68
CA SER A 45 3.52 -7.14 -2.02
C SER A 45 3.44 -5.91 -2.91
N GLU A 46 3.87 -6.05 -4.15
CA GLU A 46 3.64 -5.09 -5.22
C GLU A 46 2.50 -5.58 -6.10
N THR A 47 1.47 -4.75 -6.26
CA THR A 47 0.34 -5.01 -7.14
C THR A 47 -0.39 -3.71 -7.44
N ASN A 48 -1.07 -3.63 -8.58
CA ASN A 48 -1.97 -2.53 -8.90
C ASN A 48 -3.45 -2.87 -8.65
N PHE A 49 -3.74 -4.12 -8.29
CA PHE A 49 -5.09 -4.60 -8.13
C PHE A 49 -5.22 -5.56 -6.95
N VAL A 50 -6.22 -5.29 -6.09
CA VAL A 50 -6.63 -6.17 -4.99
C VAL A 50 -8.12 -6.48 -5.20
N PRO A 51 -8.48 -7.70 -5.62
CA PRO A 51 -9.86 -8.02 -5.98
C PRO A 51 -10.82 -8.01 -4.78
N ASP A 52 -10.35 -8.39 -3.59
CA ASP A 52 -11.13 -8.28 -2.35
C ASP A 52 -10.24 -7.96 -1.15
N ILE A 53 -10.24 -6.68 -0.77
CA ILE A 53 -9.43 -6.16 0.34
C ILE A 53 -9.82 -6.76 1.70
N ARG A 54 -11.06 -7.26 1.85
CA ARG A 54 -11.59 -7.78 3.14
C ARG A 54 -11.14 -9.21 3.44
N ASN A 55 -10.67 -9.93 2.43
CA ASN A 55 -10.20 -11.32 2.50
C ASN A 55 -8.73 -11.46 2.07
N LEU A 56 -8.01 -10.34 1.99
CA LEU A 56 -6.57 -10.33 1.72
C LEU A 56 -5.82 -11.09 2.81
N ALA A 57 -4.94 -12.00 2.43
CA ALA A 57 -4.07 -12.71 3.36
C ALA A 57 -3.09 -11.72 4.01
N LEU A 58 -2.95 -11.79 5.33
CA LEU A 58 -2.06 -10.94 6.12
C LEU A 58 -1.08 -11.81 6.90
N ASP A 59 0.13 -11.32 7.06
CA ASP A 59 1.19 -12.02 7.78
C ASP A 59 1.26 -11.56 9.24
N PRO A 60 1.63 -12.44 10.19
CA PRO A 60 1.82 -12.04 11.59
C PRO A 60 2.75 -10.83 11.74
N TYR A 61 2.37 -9.90 12.63
CA TYR A 61 3.15 -8.71 12.94
C TYR A 61 3.51 -8.62 14.44
N PRO A 62 4.32 -9.55 14.97
CA PRO A 62 4.62 -9.61 16.41
C PRO A 62 5.27 -8.34 16.95
N GLU A 63 6.04 -7.62 16.14
CA GLU A 63 6.68 -6.34 16.51
C GLU A 63 5.66 -5.22 16.79
N ARG A 64 4.40 -5.38 16.35
CA ARG A 64 3.27 -4.48 16.65
C ARG A 64 2.24 -5.11 17.59
N GLY A 65 2.53 -6.30 18.10
CA GLY A 65 1.71 -7.08 19.02
C GLY A 65 1.39 -8.47 18.47
N ASN A 66 1.44 -9.49 19.33
CA ASN A 66 1.25 -10.92 18.98
C ASN A 66 -0.11 -11.27 18.37
N ARG A 67 -1.05 -10.32 18.34
CA ARG A 67 -2.42 -10.47 17.83
C ARG A 67 -2.72 -9.51 16.68
N THR A 68 -1.66 -9.01 16.06
CA THR A 68 -1.72 -8.15 14.88
C THR A 68 -1.13 -8.86 13.67
N SER A 69 -1.66 -8.54 12.50
CA SER A 69 -1.16 -9.00 11.22
C SER A 69 -1.13 -7.84 10.22
N ILE A 70 -0.29 -7.94 9.20
CA ILE A 70 -0.09 -6.86 8.23
C ILE A 70 0.26 -7.39 6.85
N LEU A 71 -0.19 -6.68 5.82
CA LEU A 71 0.42 -6.68 4.50
C LEU A 71 0.66 -5.24 4.06
N ARG A 72 1.88 -4.92 3.63
CA ARG A 72 2.20 -3.64 2.99
C ARG A 72 2.07 -3.81 1.48
N LEU A 73 1.57 -2.76 0.84
CA LEU A 73 1.31 -2.73 -0.59
C LEU A 73 2.14 -1.64 -1.23
N ALA A 74 2.97 -2.01 -2.21
CA ALA A 74 3.52 -1.09 -3.18
C ALA A 74 2.59 -1.08 -4.40
N MET A 75 2.00 0.07 -4.71
CA MET A 75 1.02 0.20 -5.80
C MET A 75 1.41 1.35 -6.72
N ALA A 76 1.42 1.10 -8.03
CA ALA A 76 1.63 2.06 -9.11
C ALA A 76 2.88 2.94 -8.92
N SER A 77 3.94 2.39 -8.30
CA SER A 77 5.15 3.13 -7.88
C SER A 77 4.82 4.46 -7.17
N SER A 78 3.77 4.46 -6.36
CA SER A 78 3.34 5.62 -5.57
C SER A 78 4.30 5.85 -4.40
N SER A 79 4.49 7.12 -4.05
CA SER A 79 5.20 7.50 -2.81
C SER A 79 4.33 7.35 -1.56
N LEU A 80 3.01 7.12 -1.73
CA LEU A 80 2.11 6.84 -0.62
C LEU A 80 2.28 5.40 -0.17
N GLY A 81 2.71 5.21 1.08
CA GLY A 81 2.72 3.89 1.71
C GLY A 81 1.31 3.41 2.00
N LEU A 82 0.97 2.19 1.57
CA LEU A 82 -0.30 1.54 1.88
C LEU A 82 -0.05 0.27 2.70
N HIS A 83 -0.91 0.01 3.67
CA HIS A 83 -0.93 -1.27 4.36
C HIS A 83 -2.35 -1.64 4.82
N VAL A 84 -2.60 -2.94 4.89
CA VAL A 84 -3.80 -3.52 5.51
C VAL A 84 -3.35 -4.17 6.80
N MET A 85 -4.02 -3.84 7.89
CA MET A 85 -3.69 -4.35 9.22
C MET A 85 -4.89 -5.10 9.81
N GLY A 86 -4.63 -6.30 10.31
CA GLY A 86 -5.56 -7.07 11.12
C GLY A 86 -5.25 -6.87 12.60
N VAL A 87 -6.30 -6.69 13.40
CA VAL A 87 -6.20 -6.62 14.86
C VAL A 87 -7.25 -7.58 15.44
N SER A 88 -6.81 -8.55 16.23
CA SER A 88 -7.72 -9.56 16.80
C SER A 88 -8.51 -9.01 17.99
N GLU A 89 -9.70 -9.57 18.27
CA GLU A 89 -10.61 -9.14 19.34
C GLU A 89 -9.95 -8.94 20.72
N GLY A 90 -10.28 -7.87 21.45
CA GLY A 90 -9.66 -7.62 22.77
C GLY A 90 -8.18 -7.25 22.72
N THR A 91 -7.69 -6.78 21.57
CA THR A 91 -6.33 -6.28 21.40
C THR A 91 -6.34 -4.76 21.32
N TYR A 92 -5.62 -4.12 22.24
CA TYR A 92 -5.34 -2.69 22.18
C TYR A 92 -4.03 -2.47 21.42
N VAL A 93 -4.07 -1.70 20.33
CA VAL A 93 -2.86 -1.21 19.66
C VAL A 93 -2.45 0.09 20.34
N THR A 94 -1.24 0.14 20.90
CA THR A 94 -0.73 1.26 21.71
C THR A 94 -0.97 2.61 21.04
N ALA A 95 -1.52 3.56 21.81
CA ALA A 95 -1.76 4.92 21.35
C ALA A 95 -0.45 5.58 20.86
N HIS A 96 -0.56 6.26 19.73
CA HIS A 96 0.52 7.03 19.13
C HIS A 96 -0.08 8.11 18.24
N ARG A 97 0.76 9.05 17.82
CA ARG A 97 0.37 10.20 16.98
C ARG A 97 1.06 10.13 15.63
N HIS A 98 0.34 10.53 14.59
CA HIS A 98 0.90 10.78 13.26
C HIS A 98 0.94 12.28 12.95
N GLY A 99 1.80 12.65 12.01
CA GLY A 99 1.68 13.94 11.31
C GLY A 99 0.46 13.97 10.39
N ALA A 100 0.30 15.07 9.66
CA ALA A 100 -0.73 15.16 8.63
C ALA A 100 -0.51 14.12 7.52
N GLY A 101 -1.60 13.61 6.93
CA GLY A 101 -1.57 12.74 5.73
C GLY A 101 -1.89 11.26 5.95
N ALA A 102 -2.07 10.81 7.20
CA ALA A 102 -2.56 9.45 7.46
C ALA A 102 -4.08 9.37 7.27
N HIS A 103 -4.54 8.45 6.43
CA HIS A 103 -5.95 8.12 6.26
C HIS A 103 -6.18 6.68 6.72
N VAL A 104 -7.12 6.48 7.63
CA VAL A 104 -7.49 5.17 8.15
C VAL A 104 -8.94 4.90 7.79
N ILE A 105 -9.19 3.73 7.20
CA ILE A 105 -10.52 3.30 6.76
C ILE A 105 -10.79 1.93 7.38
N VAL A 106 -11.87 1.81 8.14
CA VAL A 106 -12.31 0.53 8.69
C VAL A 106 -13.11 -0.20 7.61
N ILE A 107 -12.54 -1.30 7.10
CA ILE A 107 -13.12 -2.09 6.01
C ILE A 107 -13.84 -3.36 6.48
N LYS A 108 -13.60 -3.78 7.73
CA LYS A 108 -14.20 -4.98 8.38
C LYS A 108 -14.05 -4.86 9.90
N GLY A 109 -15.04 -5.37 10.64
CA GLY A 109 -15.02 -5.40 12.11
C GLY A 109 -15.45 -4.07 12.75
N ARG A 110 -15.25 -3.97 14.06
CA ARG A 110 -15.55 -2.79 14.90
C ARG A 110 -14.63 -2.77 16.12
N GLY A 111 -14.32 -1.58 16.65
CA GLY A 111 -13.48 -1.35 17.82
C GLY A 111 -13.26 0.13 18.09
#